data_AF-A0A0F9WKV6-F1
#
_entry.id   AF-A0A0F9WKV6-F1
#
_cell.length_a   1.000
_cell.length_b   1.000
_cell.length_c   1.000
_cell.angle_alpha   90.00
_cell.angle_beta   90.00
_cell.angle_gamma   90.00
#
_symmetry.space_group_name_H-M   'P 1'
#
loop_
_entity.id
_entity.type
_entity.pdbx_description
1 polymer ?
#
loop_
_entity_poly.entity_id
_entity_poly.type
_entity_poly.pdbx_seq_one_letter_code
_entity_poly.pdbx_strand_id
1 'polypeptide(L)'
;MAEPTSALSYQSLLLRVAELYGIASYDSNGLPYIPVDNAFNFHECKRLVTEAIRMFIARPPSTGKWRWMHRTHTQLLNVPGTGPDNISSDAARYSLPADFGGSIAGNITYISDSQHGISIEWRDINFIHQHRELSITTGYPQWAAIRPYLPAGTALGASRRWELIFYPTPGHAKTVQFPYIMHFDNVTAEGGTASAANSTTLTDISLNIFADDHFNGYTATIISGTGKGSSAVVTDFVQSTGVVTVADWLFPGGAAGGVDPAASSIYLLEPAGNVQPCGFQFDDAIEAACLARCEMAADDSELGSKWITYFTSEALPVAWKLDGNAAPRMMGKMTDGRQFQHARVRENVAHDNAI
;
A
#
# COMPACT_ATOMS: atom_id res chain seq x y z
N MET A 1 -9.41 -6.50 28.25
CA MET A 1 -9.04 -5.30 27.48
C MET A 1 -8.22 -5.80 26.31
N ALA A 2 -8.75 -5.74 25.09
CA ALA A 2 -7.92 -5.91 23.91
C ALA A 2 -7.04 -4.66 23.83
N GLU A 3 -5.72 -4.83 23.73
CA GLU A 3 -4.87 -3.69 23.36
C GLU A 3 -5.41 -3.17 22.02
N PRO A 4 -5.67 -1.86 21.89
CA PRO A 4 -5.96 -1.28 20.59
C PRO A 4 -4.78 -1.67 19.69
N THR A 5 -5.08 -2.31 18.57
CA THR A 5 -4.07 -2.75 17.59
C THR A 5 -3.07 -1.61 17.42
N SER A 6 -1.83 -1.83 17.84
CA SER A 6 -0.74 -0.84 17.86
C SER A 6 -0.27 -0.42 16.47
N ALA A 7 -1.17 -0.52 15.48
CA ALA A 7 -0.98 -0.10 14.11
C ALA A 7 -0.96 1.43 14.09
N LEU A 8 0.21 1.97 13.79
CA LEU A 8 0.45 3.39 13.75
C LEU A 8 -0.31 3.97 12.55
N SER A 9 -1.30 4.83 12.76
CA SER A 9 -2.10 5.39 11.66
C SER A 9 -1.31 6.45 10.88
N TYR A 10 -1.72 6.73 9.64
CA TYR A 10 -1.12 7.81 8.86
C TYR A 10 -1.25 9.18 9.55
N GLN A 11 -2.39 9.46 10.17
CA GLN A 11 -2.58 10.61 11.05
C GLN A 11 -1.51 10.68 12.16
N SER A 12 -1.17 9.55 12.79
CA SER A 12 -0.14 9.50 13.82
C SER A 12 1.24 9.81 13.26
N LEU A 13 1.59 9.29 12.07
CA LEU A 13 2.83 9.64 11.37
C LEU A 13 2.91 11.13 11.04
N LEU A 14 1.84 11.71 10.50
CA LEU A 14 1.78 13.14 10.18
C LEU A 14 1.98 14.01 11.42
N LEU A 15 1.36 13.64 12.55
CA LEU A 15 1.52 14.35 13.81
C LEU A 15 2.99 14.31 14.29
N ARG A 16 3.62 13.12 14.28
CA ARG A 16 5.03 12.97 14.68
C ARG A 16 5.99 13.77 13.79
N VAL A 17 5.76 13.75 12.49
CA VAL A 17 6.53 14.56 11.53
C VAL A 17 6.35 16.04 11.80
N ALA A 18 5.12 16.50 12.05
CA ALA A 18 4.85 17.90 12.36
C ALA A 18 5.51 18.35 13.67
N GLU A 19 5.50 17.51 14.71
CA GLU A 19 6.17 17.75 15.99
C GLU A 19 7.68 17.90 15.82
N LEU A 20 8.34 16.96 15.15
CA LEU A 20 9.79 16.97 15.01
C LEU A 20 10.26 18.11 14.09
N TYR A 21 9.54 18.37 13.01
CA TYR A 21 9.88 19.43 12.07
C TYR A 21 9.54 20.84 12.62
N GLY A 22 8.88 20.92 13.78
CA GLY A 22 8.55 22.19 14.44
C GLY A 22 7.42 22.98 13.78
N ILE A 23 6.57 22.31 13.01
CA ILE A 23 5.43 22.91 12.29
C ILE A 23 4.07 22.48 12.84
N ALA A 24 4.04 21.68 13.91
CA ALA A 24 2.81 21.30 14.59
C ALA A 24 2.05 22.54 15.09
N SER A 25 0.73 22.52 14.92
CA SER A 25 -0.16 23.50 15.53
C SER A 25 -0.55 23.00 16.92
N TYR A 26 -0.89 23.91 17.84
CA TYR A 26 -1.23 23.57 19.23
C TYR A 26 -2.62 24.05 19.57
N ASP A 27 -3.42 23.19 20.19
CA ASP A 27 -4.74 23.58 20.69
C ASP A 27 -4.61 24.47 21.94
N SER A 28 -5.74 24.97 22.45
CA SER A 28 -5.78 25.81 23.65
C SER A 28 -5.25 25.13 24.92
N ASN A 29 -5.14 23.80 24.91
CA ASN A 29 -4.58 23.01 26.00
C ASN A 29 -3.08 22.70 25.80
N GLY A 30 -2.47 23.20 24.73
CA GLY A 30 -1.09 22.93 24.37
C GLY A 30 -0.86 21.53 23.81
N LEU A 31 -1.92 20.82 23.41
CA LEU A 31 -1.76 19.53 22.74
C LEU A 31 -1.49 19.75 21.24
N PRO A 32 -0.46 19.09 20.68
CA PRO A 32 -0.14 19.22 19.26
C PRO A 32 -1.21 18.56 18.40
N TYR A 33 -1.50 19.17 17.25
CA TYR A 33 -2.32 18.61 16.19
C TYR A 33 -1.71 18.93 14.82
N ILE A 34 -2.19 18.23 13.79
CA ILE A 34 -1.68 18.37 12.43
C ILE A 34 -2.01 19.78 11.90
N PRO A 35 -1.07 20.53 11.32
CA PRO A 35 -1.25 21.93 10.89
C PRO A 35 -2.06 22.04 9.58
N VAL A 36 -3.31 21.56 9.60
CA VAL A 36 -4.22 21.54 8.45
C VAL A 36 -4.68 22.95 8.06
N ASP A 37 -4.62 23.90 8.99
CA ASP A 37 -4.95 25.31 8.80
C ASP A 37 -3.98 26.04 7.85
N ASN A 38 -2.74 25.57 7.75
CA ASN A 38 -1.76 26.08 6.79
C ASN A 38 -1.48 25.04 5.70
N ALA A 39 -2.06 25.25 4.52
CA ALA A 39 -1.93 24.36 3.38
C ALA A 39 -0.46 24.02 3.06
N PHE A 40 0.46 24.98 3.17
CA PHE A 40 1.88 24.73 2.90
C PHE A 40 2.48 23.74 3.91
N ASN A 41 2.28 23.96 5.21
CA ASN A 41 2.81 23.08 6.26
C ASN A 41 2.19 21.68 6.16
N PHE A 42 0.89 21.58 5.87
CA PHE A 42 0.23 20.30 5.70
C PHE A 42 0.76 19.53 4.47
N HIS A 43 0.92 20.22 3.32
CA HIS A 43 1.52 19.60 2.14
C HIS A 43 2.96 19.14 2.38
N GLU A 44 3.73 19.90 3.15
CA GLU A 44 5.09 19.54 3.52
C GLU A 44 5.15 18.29 4.40
N CYS A 45 4.29 18.19 5.43
CA CYS A 45 4.14 16.97 6.22
C CYS A 45 3.82 15.75 5.35
N LYS A 46 2.84 15.88 4.44
CA LYS A 46 2.45 14.81 3.49
C LYS A 46 3.65 14.38 2.63
N ARG A 47 4.39 15.36 2.09
CA ARG A 47 5.57 15.11 1.26
C ARG A 47 6.64 14.34 2.05
N LEU A 48 6.95 14.77 3.27
CA LEU A 48 7.96 14.14 4.12
C LEU A 48 7.61 12.70 4.47
N VAL A 49 6.35 12.42 4.87
CA VAL A 49 5.92 11.05 5.17
C VAL A 49 5.98 10.16 3.93
N THR A 50 5.48 10.63 2.77
CA THR A 50 5.54 9.87 1.52
C THR A 50 6.98 9.58 1.09
N GLU A 51 7.89 10.55 1.21
CA GLU A 51 9.32 10.36 0.91
C GLU A 51 10.03 9.43 1.89
N ALA A 52 9.60 9.41 3.16
CA ALA A 52 10.11 8.51 4.18
C ALA A 52 9.69 7.06 3.93
N ILE A 53 8.42 6.82 3.63
CA ILE A 53 7.92 5.49 3.25
C ILE A 53 8.65 5.01 1.99
N ARG A 54 8.82 5.89 0.99
CA ARG A 54 9.61 5.57 -0.21
C ARG A 54 11.06 5.25 0.12
N MET A 55 11.68 5.97 1.06
CA MET A 55 13.04 5.68 1.52
C MET A 55 13.16 4.29 2.13
N PHE A 56 12.23 3.93 3.02
CA PHE A 56 12.19 2.63 3.67
C PHE A 56 12.06 1.50 2.64
N ILE A 57 11.10 1.63 1.72
CA ILE A 57 10.84 0.63 0.67
C ILE A 57 12.03 0.49 -0.29
N ALA A 58 12.69 1.60 -0.64
CA ALA A 58 13.80 1.61 -1.57
C ALA A 58 15.13 1.10 -0.98
N ARG A 59 15.26 1.00 0.35
CA ARG A 59 16.51 0.63 1.04
C ARG A 59 16.42 -0.68 1.82
N PRO A 60 16.15 -1.83 1.19
CA PRO A 60 16.41 -3.10 1.86
C PRO A 60 17.93 -3.21 2.16
N PRO A 61 18.35 -3.69 3.35
CA PRO A 61 19.77 -3.77 3.72
C PRO A 61 20.58 -4.83 2.95
N SER A 62 19.96 -5.58 2.06
CA SER A 62 20.64 -6.50 1.13
C SER A 62 20.21 -6.21 -0.31
N THR A 63 20.87 -6.83 -1.28
CA THR A 63 20.51 -6.71 -2.71
C THR A 63 19.12 -7.26 -3.06
N GLY A 64 18.44 -7.92 -2.12
CA GLY A 64 17.07 -8.41 -2.28
C GLY A 64 16.00 -7.34 -2.11
N LYS A 65 14.76 -7.63 -2.53
CA LYS A 65 13.57 -6.84 -2.19
C LYS A 65 13.00 -7.30 -0.84
N TRP A 66 12.19 -6.46 -0.21
CA TRP A 66 11.41 -6.85 0.96
C TRP A 66 10.47 -8.00 0.62
N ARG A 67 10.43 -9.04 1.46
CA ARG A 67 9.59 -10.22 1.24
C ARG A 67 8.12 -9.92 1.43
N TRP A 68 7.76 -9.06 2.39
CA TRP A 68 6.38 -8.62 2.60
C TRP A 68 5.78 -7.88 1.39
N MET A 69 6.62 -7.35 0.48
CA MET A 69 6.14 -6.77 -0.79
C MET A 69 5.66 -7.83 -1.77
N HIS A 70 5.99 -9.11 -1.59
CA HIS A 70 5.48 -10.18 -2.44
C HIS A 70 4.01 -10.45 -2.07
N ARG A 71 3.11 -10.08 -2.97
CA ARG A 71 1.67 -10.33 -2.86
C ARG A 71 1.21 -11.27 -3.95
N THR A 72 0.13 -11.99 -3.69
CA THR A 72 -0.54 -12.80 -4.72
C THR A 72 -1.76 -12.02 -5.21
N HIS A 73 -1.79 -11.72 -6.52
CA HIS A 73 -3.00 -11.20 -7.16
C HIS A 73 -3.86 -12.37 -7.61
N THR A 74 -5.17 -12.21 -7.49
CA THR A 74 -6.16 -13.17 -7.97
C THR A 74 -7.03 -12.47 -8.99
N GLN A 75 -7.03 -12.98 -10.23
CA GLN A 75 -7.86 -12.46 -11.32
C GLN A 75 -8.93 -13.47 -11.71
N LEU A 76 -10.19 -13.03 -11.70
CA LEU A 76 -11.28 -13.78 -12.31
C LEU A 76 -11.31 -13.49 -13.81
N LEU A 77 -11.15 -14.53 -14.63
CA LEU A 77 -11.35 -14.44 -16.07
C LEU A 77 -12.85 -14.44 -16.36
N ASN A 78 -13.35 -13.41 -17.04
CA ASN A 78 -14.76 -13.30 -17.39
C ASN A 78 -14.94 -13.38 -18.92
N VAL A 79 -15.66 -14.42 -19.36
CA VAL A 79 -15.86 -14.77 -20.78
C VAL A 79 -16.57 -13.67 -21.59
N PRO A 80 -17.69 -13.08 -21.11
CA PRO A 80 -18.35 -11.97 -21.80
C PRO A 80 -17.57 -10.65 -21.78
N GLY A 81 -16.44 -10.55 -21.08
CA GLY A 81 -15.71 -9.29 -20.91
C GLY A 81 -16.47 -8.25 -20.07
N THR A 82 -17.53 -8.64 -19.37
CA THR A 82 -18.34 -7.75 -18.52
C THR A 82 -17.89 -7.71 -17.06
N GLY A 83 -16.67 -8.17 -16.77
CA GLY A 83 -16.13 -8.21 -15.42
C GLY A 83 -15.76 -6.80 -14.94
N PRO A 84 -15.75 -6.57 -13.62
CA PRO A 84 -15.41 -5.26 -13.05
C PRO A 84 -13.99 -4.81 -13.44
N ASP A 85 -13.07 -5.75 -13.66
CA ASP A 85 -11.69 -5.47 -14.06
C ASP A 85 -11.48 -5.50 -15.58
N ASN A 86 -12.52 -5.83 -16.38
CA ASN A 86 -12.35 -5.92 -17.82
C ASN A 86 -12.22 -4.54 -18.45
N ILE A 87 -11.20 -4.38 -19.28
CA ILE A 87 -10.94 -3.11 -19.96
C ILE A 87 -11.70 -3.09 -21.28
N SER A 88 -12.53 -2.06 -21.48
CA SER A 88 -13.25 -1.82 -22.74
C SER A 88 -14.12 -3.01 -23.18
N SER A 89 -14.67 -3.77 -22.23
CA SER A 89 -15.43 -4.99 -22.48
C SER A 89 -14.66 -6.10 -23.24
N ASP A 90 -13.32 -6.07 -23.26
CA ASP A 90 -12.49 -7.11 -23.86
C ASP A 90 -12.21 -8.22 -22.83
N ALA A 91 -12.69 -9.44 -23.12
CA ALA A 91 -12.50 -10.62 -22.28
C ALA A 91 -11.02 -11.04 -22.10
N ALA A 92 -10.10 -10.56 -22.94
CA ALA A 92 -8.68 -10.83 -22.83
C ALA A 92 -7.90 -9.79 -22.02
N ARG A 93 -8.49 -8.64 -21.68
CA ARG A 93 -7.80 -7.49 -21.06
C ARG A 93 -8.35 -7.19 -19.68
N TYR A 94 -7.47 -7.15 -18.70
CA TYR A 94 -7.82 -6.92 -17.30
C TYR A 94 -6.98 -5.79 -16.71
N SER A 95 -7.59 -4.90 -15.95
CA SER A 95 -6.87 -3.88 -15.18
C SER A 95 -6.24 -4.53 -13.95
N LEU A 96 -4.95 -4.30 -13.77
CA LEU A 96 -4.26 -4.73 -12.56
C LEU A 96 -4.50 -3.74 -11.40
N PRO A 97 -4.30 -4.21 -10.15
CA PRO A 97 -4.35 -3.37 -8.97
C PRO A 97 -3.45 -2.12 -9.10
N ALA A 98 -3.84 -1.03 -8.42
CA ALA A 98 -3.10 0.23 -8.46
C ALA A 98 -1.70 0.14 -7.81
N ASP A 99 -1.50 -0.82 -6.91
CA ASP A 99 -0.22 -1.11 -6.27
C ASP A 99 0.70 -2.01 -7.11
N PHE A 100 0.28 -2.44 -8.31
CA PHE A 100 1.11 -3.18 -9.24
C PHE A 100 2.01 -2.23 -10.05
N GLY A 101 3.33 -2.32 -9.86
CA GLY A 101 4.32 -1.47 -10.53
C GLY A 101 5.05 -2.12 -11.71
N GLY A 102 4.51 -3.19 -12.30
CA GLY A 102 5.12 -3.87 -13.46
C GLY A 102 6.07 -5.02 -13.10
N SER A 103 6.30 -5.29 -11.83
CA SER A 103 7.25 -6.31 -11.37
C SER A 103 6.53 -7.60 -10.98
N ILE A 104 6.71 -8.64 -11.79
CA ILE A 104 6.22 -10.00 -11.50
C ILE A 104 7.23 -10.79 -10.66
N ALA A 105 6.75 -11.64 -9.77
CA ALA A 105 7.60 -12.45 -8.88
C ALA A 105 7.53 -13.97 -9.17
N GLY A 106 6.74 -14.39 -10.16
CA GLY A 106 6.57 -15.80 -10.52
C GLY A 106 5.52 -16.00 -11.61
N ASN A 107 5.30 -17.26 -11.98
CA ASN A 107 4.36 -17.63 -13.05
C ASN A 107 2.90 -17.50 -12.60
N ILE A 108 2.02 -17.35 -13.59
CA ILE A 108 0.58 -17.40 -13.35
C ILE A 108 0.13 -18.86 -13.28
N THR A 109 -0.70 -19.16 -12.29
CA THR A 109 -1.26 -20.50 -12.07
C THR A 109 -2.76 -20.40 -11.93
N TYR A 110 -3.48 -21.44 -12.34
CA TYR A 110 -4.90 -21.54 -12.01
C TYR A 110 -5.06 -21.99 -10.56
N ILE A 111 -6.12 -21.53 -9.90
CA ILE A 111 -6.44 -21.96 -8.54
C ILE A 111 -6.86 -23.45 -8.54
N SER A 112 -6.64 -24.16 -7.43
CA SER A 112 -6.82 -25.62 -7.28
C SER A 112 -8.16 -26.17 -7.79
N ASP A 113 -9.24 -25.39 -7.72
CA ASP A 113 -10.59 -25.84 -8.10
C ASP A 113 -10.89 -25.62 -9.60
N SER A 114 -9.93 -25.12 -10.36
CA SER A 114 -10.07 -24.85 -11.80
C SER A 114 -10.03 -26.11 -12.67
N GLN A 115 -9.53 -27.23 -12.14
CA GLN A 115 -9.21 -28.47 -12.88
C GLN A 115 -8.23 -28.26 -14.04
N HIS A 116 -7.39 -27.22 -13.97
CA HIS A 116 -6.39 -26.92 -15.00
C HIS A 116 -5.00 -26.80 -14.37
N GLY A 117 -4.13 -27.78 -14.66
CA GLY A 117 -2.78 -27.86 -14.06
C GLY A 117 -1.69 -27.15 -14.85
N ILE A 118 -2.02 -26.52 -15.99
CA ILE A 118 -1.04 -25.86 -16.85
C ILE A 118 -0.83 -24.43 -16.36
N SER A 119 0.40 -24.05 -16.04
CA SER A 119 0.76 -22.67 -15.73
C SER A 119 0.72 -21.81 -16.99
N ILE A 120 0.26 -20.58 -16.86
CA ILE A 120 0.29 -19.59 -17.94
C ILE A 120 1.67 -18.92 -17.91
N GLU A 121 2.33 -18.89 -19.06
CA GLU A 121 3.68 -18.36 -19.19
C GLU A 121 3.65 -16.86 -19.52
N TRP A 122 4.57 -16.11 -18.91
CA TRP A 122 4.78 -14.71 -19.26
C TRP A 122 5.50 -14.58 -20.61
N ARG A 123 4.92 -13.80 -21.52
CA ARG A 123 5.48 -13.51 -22.84
C ARG A 123 5.51 -12.00 -23.10
N ASP A 124 6.31 -11.61 -24.08
CA ASP A 124 6.34 -10.24 -24.56
C ASP A 124 5.02 -9.85 -25.22
N ILE A 125 4.68 -8.56 -25.14
CA ILE A 125 3.46 -8.02 -25.72
C ILE A 125 3.42 -8.19 -27.24
N ASN A 126 4.57 -8.08 -27.92
CA ASN A 126 4.66 -8.28 -29.37
C ASN A 126 4.31 -9.72 -29.77
N PHE A 127 4.68 -10.70 -28.94
CA PHE A 127 4.34 -12.10 -29.18
C PHE A 127 2.82 -12.30 -29.16
N ILE A 128 2.13 -11.71 -28.18
CA ILE A 128 0.66 -11.77 -28.11
C ILE A 128 0.01 -11.04 -29.29
N HIS A 129 0.54 -9.87 -29.68
CA HIS A 129 0.03 -9.14 -30.85
C HIS A 129 0.13 -9.95 -32.14
N GLN A 130 1.29 -10.55 -32.42
CA GLN A 130 1.48 -11.40 -33.60
C GLN A 130 0.48 -12.57 -33.64
N HIS A 131 0.23 -13.21 -32.49
CA HIS A 131 -0.72 -14.32 -32.44
C HIS A 131 -2.18 -13.88 -32.57
N ARG A 132 -2.56 -12.71 -32.04
CA ARG A 132 -3.91 -12.14 -32.21
C ARG A 132 -4.15 -11.63 -33.63
N GLU A 133 -3.12 -11.16 -34.32
CA GLU A 133 -3.21 -10.73 -35.72
C GLU A 133 -3.47 -11.92 -36.66
N LEU A 134 -2.81 -13.05 -36.40
CA LEU A 134 -2.98 -14.27 -37.18
C LEU A 134 -4.34 -14.94 -36.95
N SER A 135 -4.76 -15.08 -35.69
CA SER A 135 -6.07 -15.65 -35.36
C SER A 135 -6.55 -15.28 -33.96
N ILE A 136 -7.83 -14.91 -33.85
CA ILE A 136 -8.50 -14.75 -32.57
C ILE A 136 -9.04 -16.12 -32.14
N THR A 137 -8.24 -16.83 -31.36
CA THR A 137 -8.64 -18.11 -30.77
C THR A 137 -9.20 -17.89 -29.37
N THR A 138 -10.28 -18.61 -29.06
CA THR A 138 -10.83 -18.69 -27.69
C THR A 138 -10.43 -20.02 -27.06
N GLY A 139 -10.15 -20.02 -25.75
CA GLY A 139 -9.75 -21.23 -25.05
C GLY A 139 -9.24 -20.95 -23.64
N TYR A 140 -8.45 -21.88 -23.11
CA TYR A 140 -7.69 -21.63 -21.89
C TYR A 140 -6.45 -20.81 -22.24
N PRO A 141 -6.25 -19.63 -21.61
CA PRO A 141 -5.02 -18.87 -21.81
C PRO A 141 -3.78 -19.71 -21.55
N GLN A 142 -2.77 -19.54 -22.39
CA GLN A 142 -1.46 -20.20 -22.25
C GLN A 142 -0.35 -19.18 -22.04
N TRP A 143 -0.55 -17.96 -22.55
CA TRP A 143 0.38 -16.86 -22.42
C TRP A 143 -0.30 -15.63 -21.85
N ALA A 144 0.47 -14.85 -21.10
CA ALA A 144 0.07 -13.57 -20.59
C ALA A 144 1.18 -12.54 -20.79
N ALA A 145 0.80 -11.28 -21.01
CA ALA A 145 1.70 -10.14 -21.04
C ALA A 145 1.12 -9.01 -20.18
N ILE A 146 2.01 -8.19 -19.63
CA ILE A 146 1.65 -6.95 -18.95
C ILE A 146 2.09 -5.76 -19.77
N ARG A 147 1.34 -4.66 -19.70
CA ARG A 147 1.79 -3.36 -20.22
C ARG A 147 1.19 -2.20 -19.43
N PRO A 148 1.80 -1.01 -19.47
CA PRO A 148 1.18 0.19 -18.92
C PRO A 148 -0.15 0.45 -19.62
N TYR A 149 -1.19 0.74 -18.83
CA TYR A 149 -2.49 1.12 -19.37
C TYR A 149 -2.39 2.54 -19.94
N LEU A 150 -2.59 2.66 -21.26
CA LEU A 150 -2.68 3.95 -21.93
C LEU A 150 -4.17 4.29 -22.08
N PRO A 151 -4.70 5.27 -21.34
CA PRO A 151 -6.10 5.67 -21.46
C PRO A 151 -6.34 6.23 -22.88
N ALA A 152 -7.34 5.69 -23.57
CA ALA A 152 -7.84 6.30 -24.80
C ALA A 152 -8.81 7.43 -24.44
N GLY A 153 -8.32 8.60 -24.02
CA GLY A 153 -9.15 9.77 -23.75
C GLY A 153 -8.50 10.89 -22.93
N THR A 154 -9.11 12.08 -22.94
CA THR A 154 -8.69 13.30 -22.22
C THR A 154 -9.12 13.36 -20.76
N ALA A 155 -9.75 12.31 -20.22
CA ALA A 155 -10.13 12.26 -18.81
C ALA A 155 -8.87 12.18 -17.95
N LEU A 156 -8.57 13.27 -17.24
CA LEU A 156 -7.50 13.45 -16.25
C LEU A 156 -7.75 12.63 -14.97
N GLY A 157 -8.09 11.35 -15.12
CA GLY A 157 -8.30 10.39 -14.05
C GLY A 157 -7.54 9.07 -14.25
N ALA A 158 -6.60 9.03 -15.21
CA ALA A 158 -5.82 7.83 -15.47
C ALA A 158 -4.78 7.61 -14.37
N SER A 159 -5.22 6.98 -13.28
CA SER A 159 -4.33 6.28 -12.35
C SER A 159 -3.35 5.44 -13.19
N ARG A 160 -2.05 5.54 -12.88
CA ARG A 160 -0.97 4.82 -13.56
C ARG A 160 -1.13 3.32 -13.31
N ARG A 161 -2.03 2.68 -14.04
CA ARG A 161 -2.33 1.26 -13.90
C ARG A 161 -1.61 0.47 -14.97
N TRP A 162 -1.46 -0.81 -14.69
CA TRP A 162 -1.03 -1.79 -15.67
C TRP A 162 -2.23 -2.60 -16.14
N GLU A 163 -2.15 -3.11 -17.36
CA GLU A 163 -3.11 -4.07 -17.87
C GLU A 163 -2.45 -5.42 -18.11
N LEU A 164 -3.21 -6.47 -17.84
CA LEU A 164 -2.88 -7.86 -18.08
C LEU A 164 -3.64 -8.34 -19.32
N ILE A 165 -2.93 -8.95 -20.26
CA ILE A 165 -3.47 -9.40 -21.53
C ILE A 165 -3.22 -10.90 -21.66
N PHE A 166 -4.27 -11.65 -21.93
CA PHE A 166 -4.21 -13.10 -22.11
C PHE A 166 -4.31 -13.52 -23.57
N TYR A 167 -3.64 -14.62 -23.91
CA TYR A 167 -3.84 -15.36 -25.16
C TYR A 167 -3.73 -16.87 -24.93
N PRO A 168 -4.60 -17.70 -25.55
CA PRO A 168 -5.84 -17.37 -26.25
C PRO A 168 -6.83 -16.57 -25.39
N THR A 169 -7.85 -15.94 -26.00
CA THR A 169 -8.89 -15.22 -25.26
C THR A 169 -9.62 -16.19 -24.33
N PRO A 170 -9.86 -15.87 -23.04
CA PRO A 170 -10.54 -16.76 -22.11
C PRO A 170 -11.92 -17.22 -22.63
N GLY A 171 -12.08 -18.52 -22.86
CA GLY A 171 -13.35 -19.14 -23.26
C GLY A 171 -14.21 -19.62 -22.09
N HIS A 172 -13.64 -19.66 -20.87
CA HIS A 172 -14.30 -20.15 -19.66
C HIS A 172 -14.01 -19.22 -18.48
N ALA A 173 -15.00 -19.07 -17.59
CA ALA A 173 -14.82 -18.33 -16.36
C ALA A 173 -13.94 -19.16 -15.41
N LYS A 174 -12.71 -18.67 -15.17
CA LYS A 174 -11.72 -19.35 -14.34
C LYS A 174 -10.94 -18.32 -13.55
N THR A 175 -10.48 -18.70 -12.37
CA THR A 175 -9.68 -17.82 -11.53
C THR A 175 -8.21 -18.20 -11.65
N VAL A 176 -7.38 -17.21 -11.96
CA VAL A 176 -5.93 -17.34 -12.01
C VAL A 176 -5.31 -16.52 -10.89
N GLN A 177 -4.14 -16.94 -10.44
CA GLN A 177 -3.37 -16.25 -9.42
C GLN A 177 -1.91 -16.14 -9.83
N PHE A 178 -1.26 -15.06 -9.46
CA PHE A 178 0.17 -14.89 -9.66
C PHE A 178 0.81 -14.00 -8.59
N PRO A 179 2.06 -14.30 -8.20
CA PRO A 179 2.79 -13.45 -7.28
C PRO A 179 3.38 -12.23 -8.01
N TYR A 180 3.27 -11.06 -7.40
CA TYR A 180 3.86 -9.81 -7.86
C TYR A 180 4.53 -9.06 -6.72
N ILE A 181 5.35 -8.08 -7.07
CA ILE A 181 5.96 -7.16 -6.11
C ILE A 181 5.07 -5.93 -6.03
N MET A 182 4.48 -5.71 -4.85
CA MET A 182 3.72 -4.50 -4.52
C MET A 182 4.64 -3.28 -4.62
N HIS A 183 4.16 -2.20 -5.21
CA HIS A 183 4.79 -0.90 -5.18
C HIS A 183 3.91 0.08 -4.39
N PHE A 184 4.57 0.95 -3.64
CA PHE A 184 3.90 2.03 -2.94
C PHE A 184 3.71 3.21 -3.89
N ASP A 185 2.46 3.63 -4.06
CA ASP A 185 2.11 4.79 -4.89
C ASP A 185 2.21 6.08 -4.06
N ASN A 186 1.21 6.30 -3.21
CA ASN A 186 1.13 7.45 -2.30
C ASN A 186 0.20 7.12 -1.12
N VAL A 187 0.39 7.83 -0.01
CA VAL A 187 -0.65 7.95 1.04
C VAL A 187 -1.36 9.28 0.82
N THR A 188 -2.68 9.27 0.70
CA THR A 188 -3.47 10.49 0.47
C THR A 188 -4.26 10.84 1.72
N ALA A 189 -4.22 12.11 2.11
CA ALA A 189 -5.14 12.65 3.10
C ALA A 189 -5.40 14.11 2.73
N GLU A 190 -6.64 14.52 2.86
CA GLU A 190 -7.04 15.92 2.70
C GLU A 190 -7.58 16.42 4.04
N GLY A 191 -7.51 17.71 4.28
CA GLY A 191 -7.99 18.28 5.53
C GLY A 191 -8.33 19.74 5.32
N GLY A 192 -9.17 20.25 6.20
CA GLY A 192 -9.55 21.64 6.21
C GLY A 192 -10.16 22.07 7.53
N THR A 193 -10.74 23.27 7.50
CA THR A 193 -11.47 23.85 8.62
C THR A 193 -12.94 23.97 8.20
N ALA A 194 -13.83 23.31 8.93
CA ALA A 194 -15.25 23.30 8.62
C ALA A 194 -15.81 24.73 8.67
N SER A 195 -16.41 25.16 7.56
CA SER A 195 -17.15 26.42 7.47
C SER A 195 -18.50 26.31 8.17
N ALA A 196 -19.12 25.12 8.12
CA ALA A 196 -20.30 24.74 8.88
C ALA A 196 -20.30 23.23 9.11
N ALA A 197 -21.00 22.75 10.14
CA ALA A 197 -21.20 21.32 10.36
C ALA A 197 -22.48 21.07 11.18
N ASN A 198 -23.01 19.85 11.08
CA ASN A 198 -24.13 19.33 11.88
C ASN A 198 -23.99 17.81 12.04
N SER A 199 -25.04 17.15 12.52
CA SER A 199 -25.06 15.71 12.81
C SER A 199 -24.89 14.81 11.58
N THR A 200 -25.10 15.30 10.35
CA THR A 200 -25.01 14.50 9.12
C THR A 200 -24.21 15.16 7.99
N THR A 201 -23.68 16.37 8.20
CA THR A 201 -22.93 17.09 7.17
C THR A 201 -21.77 17.87 7.76
N LEU A 202 -20.68 17.93 6.99
CA LEU A 202 -19.57 18.86 7.19
C LEU A 202 -19.39 19.67 5.91
N THR A 203 -19.41 20.99 6.01
CA THR A 203 -19.27 21.90 4.87
C THR A 203 -17.91 22.59 4.91
N ASP A 204 -17.15 22.48 3.84
CA ASP A 204 -15.93 23.25 3.61
C ASP A 204 -15.86 23.69 2.15
N ILE A 205 -16.05 25.00 1.93
CA ILE A 205 -16.10 25.60 0.59
C ILE A 205 -14.77 25.42 -0.16
N SER A 206 -13.65 25.25 0.56
CA SER A 206 -12.33 25.05 -0.07
C SER A 206 -12.19 23.68 -0.77
N LEU A 207 -13.07 22.72 -0.48
CA LEU A 207 -13.08 21.42 -1.14
C LEU A 207 -13.69 21.45 -2.57
N ASN A 208 -14.20 22.59 -3.03
CA ASN A 208 -14.83 22.71 -4.36
C ASN A 208 -13.89 22.43 -5.56
N ILE A 209 -12.58 22.27 -5.30
CA ILE A 209 -11.57 21.86 -6.28
C ILE A 209 -11.66 20.38 -6.65
N PHE A 210 -12.24 19.55 -5.78
CA PHE A 210 -12.39 18.11 -6.01
C PHE A 210 -13.67 17.83 -6.80
N ALA A 211 -13.66 16.78 -7.62
CA ALA A 211 -14.84 16.36 -8.36
C ALA A 211 -15.95 15.85 -7.44
N ASP A 212 -17.18 15.84 -7.96
CA ASP A 212 -18.32 15.18 -7.31
C ASP A 212 -17.99 13.72 -6.98
N ASP A 213 -18.52 13.21 -5.86
CA ASP A 213 -18.29 11.84 -5.35
C ASP A 213 -16.83 11.47 -5.03
N HIS A 214 -15.87 12.40 -5.12
CA HIS A 214 -14.44 12.10 -4.94
C HIS A 214 -14.11 11.49 -3.58
N PHE A 215 -14.80 11.93 -2.52
CA PHE A 215 -14.58 11.50 -1.14
C PHE A 215 -15.51 10.36 -0.71
N ASN A 216 -16.30 9.76 -1.61
CA ASN A 216 -17.23 8.70 -1.21
C ASN A 216 -16.47 7.47 -0.69
N GLY A 217 -16.84 7.01 0.50
CA GLY A 217 -16.16 5.94 1.21
C GLY A 217 -14.91 6.38 1.97
N TYR A 218 -14.55 7.66 1.98
CA TYR A 218 -13.49 8.17 2.85
C TYR A 218 -13.97 8.19 4.30
N THR A 219 -13.02 8.17 5.23
CA THR A 219 -13.26 8.38 6.66
C THR A 219 -12.90 9.82 7.00
N ALA A 220 -13.89 10.57 7.51
CA ALA A 220 -13.71 11.90 8.05
C ALA A 220 -13.44 11.81 9.56
N THR A 221 -12.34 12.39 10.03
CA THR A 221 -11.97 12.41 11.45
C THR A 221 -11.77 13.85 11.90
N ILE A 222 -12.39 14.21 13.03
CA ILE A 222 -12.25 15.55 13.62
C ILE A 222 -11.00 15.56 14.51
N ILE A 223 -10.00 16.37 14.13
CA ILE A 223 -8.70 16.40 14.81
C ILE A 223 -8.62 17.52 15.86
N SER A 224 -9.43 18.58 15.72
CA SER A 224 -9.50 19.68 16.67
C SER A 224 -10.86 20.38 16.63
N GLY A 225 -11.22 21.07 17.71
CA GLY A 225 -12.50 21.77 17.87
C GLY A 225 -13.61 20.92 18.51
N THR A 226 -14.86 21.31 18.29
CA THR A 226 -16.04 20.56 18.75
C THR A 226 -16.09 19.21 18.05
N GLY A 227 -16.31 18.13 18.80
CA GLY A 227 -16.31 16.78 18.22
C GLY A 227 -14.92 16.17 18.04
N LYS A 228 -13.86 16.73 18.66
CA LYS A 228 -12.49 16.16 18.61
C LYS A 228 -12.49 14.66 18.92
N GLY A 229 -11.94 13.87 18.00
CA GLY A 229 -11.85 12.41 18.06
C GLY A 229 -13.07 11.68 17.47
N SER A 230 -14.14 12.38 17.11
CA SER A 230 -15.25 11.79 16.37
C SER A 230 -14.82 11.46 14.93
N SER A 231 -15.35 10.37 14.39
CA SER A 231 -15.08 9.92 13.02
C SER A 231 -16.35 9.46 12.32
N ALA A 232 -16.44 9.61 11.00
CA ALA A 232 -17.58 9.14 10.22
C ALA A 232 -17.16 8.69 8.82
N VAL A 233 -17.93 7.78 8.21
CA VAL A 233 -17.73 7.38 6.81
C VAL A 233 -18.54 8.33 5.92
N VAL A 234 -17.86 8.90 4.92
CA VAL A 234 -18.45 9.79 3.92
C VAL A 234 -19.32 8.97 2.97
N THR A 235 -20.59 9.31 2.91
CA THR A 235 -21.57 8.65 2.04
C THR A 235 -21.77 9.38 0.72
N ASP A 236 -21.56 10.70 0.71
CA ASP A 236 -21.78 11.56 -0.44
C ASP A 236 -20.92 12.84 -0.33
N PHE A 237 -20.50 13.39 -1.46
CA PHE A 237 -19.76 14.65 -1.56
C PHE A 237 -20.22 15.48 -2.75
N VAL A 238 -20.66 16.71 -2.46
CA VAL A 238 -21.16 17.65 -3.46
C VAL A 238 -20.11 18.73 -3.75
N GLN A 239 -19.53 18.72 -4.96
CA GLN A 239 -18.46 19.64 -5.35
C GLN A 239 -18.85 21.12 -5.22
N SER A 240 -20.04 21.48 -5.69
CA SER A 240 -20.46 22.89 -5.81
C SER A 240 -20.57 23.63 -4.48
N THR A 241 -20.83 22.89 -3.40
CA THR A 241 -21.02 23.41 -2.05
C THR A 241 -19.92 22.99 -1.08
N GLY A 242 -19.07 22.03 -1.45
CA GLY A 242 -18.06 21.44 -0.57
C GLY A 242 -18.68 20.72 0.62
N VAL A 243 -19.88 20.15 0.44
CA VAL A 243 -20.61 19.45 1.51
C VAL A 243 -20.24 17.98 1.47
N VAL A 244 -19.69 17.52 2.58
CA VAL A 244 -19.44 16.11 2.90
C VAL A 244 -20.62 15.62 3.72
N THR A 245 -21.33 14.61 3.21
CA THR A 245 -22.45 13.98 3.91
C THR A 245 -21.99 12.69 4.59
N VAL A 246 -22.43 12.51 5.83
CA VAL A 246 -22.14 11.33 6.66
C VAL A 246 -23.43 10.79 7.26
N ALA A 247 -23.45 9.48 7.56
CA ALA A 247 -24.63 8.86 8.16
C ALA A 247 -24.81 9.21 9.64
N ASP A 248 -23.73 9.15 10.40
CA ASP A 248 -23.65 9.49 11.82
C ASP A 248 -22.19 9.73 12.21
N TRP A 249 -21.95 10.57 13.22
CA TRP A 249 -20.63 10.73 13.82
C TRP A 249 -20.40 9.67 14.90
N LEU A 250 -19.28 8.96 14.82
CA LEU A 250 -18.94 7.87 15.73
C LEU A 250 -17.93 8.35 16.77
N PHE A 251 -17.96 7.75 17.96
CA PHE A 251 -16.94 7.94 18.99
C PHE A 251 -15.55 7.40 18.56
N PRO A 252 -14.46 7.83 19.24
CA PRO A 252 -13.15 7.19 19.12
C PRO A 252 -13.23 5.73 19.60
N GLY A 253 -13.52 4.82 18.68
CA GLY A 253 -13.87 3.42 18.97
C GLY A 253 -15.01 2.85 18.11
N GLY A 254 -15.66 3.68 17.29
CA GLY A 254 -16.63 3.25 16.29
C GLY A 254 -18.06 3.05 16.80
N ALA A 255 -18.33 3.37 18.08
CA ALA A 255 -19.69 3.38 18.61
C ALA A 255 -20.48 4.58 18.08
N ALA A 256 -21.75 4.38 17.76
CA ALA A 256 -22.66 5.44 17.31
C ALA A 256 -22.90 6.52 18.38
N GLY A 257 -23.33 7.70 17.96
CA GLY A 257 -23.65 8.82 18.84
C GLY A 257 -22.45 9.62 19.34
N GLY A 258 -21.39 9.70 18.53
CA GLY A 258 -20.26 10.60 18.75
C GLY A 258 -20.68 12.07 18.84
N VAL A 259 -19.75 12.93 19.24
CA VAL A 259 -20.04 14.37 19.36
C VAL A 259 -19.99 15.00 17.97
N ASP A 260 -21.08 15.64 17.56
CA ASP A 260 -21.19 16.34 16.29
C ASP A 260 -20.16 17.49 16.19
N PRO A 261 -19.51 17.66 15.02
CA PRO A 261 -18.65 18.80 14.78
C PRO A 261 -19.47 20.08 14.62
N ALA A 262 -18.80 21.20 14.91
CA ALA A 262 -19.34 22.54 14.70
C ALA A 262 -18.55 23.28 13.60
N ALA A 263 -18.99 24.49 13.27
CA ALA A 263 -18.15 25.43 12.51
C ALA A 263 -16.80 25.62 13.22
N SER A 264 -15.74 25.88 12.45
CA SER A 264 -14.33 25.96 12.88
C SER A 264 -13.68 24.66 13.37
N SER A 265 -14.39 23.51 13.33
CA SER A 265 -13.77 22.22 13.63
C SER A 265 -12.78 21.86 12.53
N ILE A 266 -11.60 21.39 12.92
CA ILE A 266 -10.55 21.00 11.98
C ILE A 266 -10.68 19.50 11.76
N TYR A 267 -10.67 19.08 10.50
CA TYR A 267 -10.93 17.70 10.11
C TYR A 267 -9.86 17.17 9.14
N LEU A 268 -9.80 15.85 9.06
CA LEU A 268 -8.97 15.09 8.13
C LEU A 268 -9.85 14.06 7.40
N LEU A 269 -9.76 14.00 6.08
CA LEU A 269 -10.39 13.03 5.18
C LEU A 269 -9.32 12.07 4.69
N GLU A 270 -9.53 10.77 4.94
CA GLU A 270 -8.63 9.71 4.51
C GLU A 270 -9.40 8.64 3.73
N PRO A 271 -8.84 8.04 2.66
CA PRO A 271 -9.51 6.94 1.98
C PRO A 271 -9.64 5.73 2.91
N ALA A 272 -10.68 4.91 2.73
CA ALA A 272 -10.82 3.66 3.47
C ALA A 272 -9.58 2.77 3.25
N GLY A 273 -8.86 2.45 4.33
CA GLY A 273 -7.66 1.62 4.26
C GLY A 273 -6.35 2.38 4.00
N ASN A 274 -6.28 3.68 4.33
CA ASN A 274 -5.07 4.51 4.26
C ASN A 274 -4.00 4.14 5.31
N VAL A 275 -3.60 2.87 5.35
CA VAL A 275 -2.57 2.34 6.24
C VAL A 275 -1.27 2.20 5.46
N GLN A 276 -0.12 2.36 6.12
CA GLN A 276 1.16 2.01 5.51
C GLN A 276 1.09 0.61 4.88
N PRO A 277 1.72 0.42 3.71
CA PRO A 277 1.65 -0.85 2.98
C PRO A 277 2.36 -2.00 3.71
N CYS A 278 3.32 -1.66 4.57
CA CYS A 278 4.02 -2.59 5.44
C CYS A 278 3.20 -2.79 6.71
N GLY A 279 2.92 -4.06 7.05
CA GLY A 279 2.10 -4.38 8.23
C GLY A 279 2.68 -3.83 9.53
N PHE A 280 1.87 -3.85 10.59
CA PHE A 280 2.15 -3.25 11.91
C PHE A 280 3.53 -3.59 12.51
N GLN A 281 4.14 -4.70 12.11
CA GLN A 281 5.48 -5.12 12.57
C GLN A 281 6.60 -4.18 12.12
N PHE A 282 6.33 -3.29 11.15
CA PHE A 282 7.30 -2.36 10.59
C PHE A 282 7.09 -0.92 11.06
N ASP A 283 6.12 -0.66 11.94
CA ASP A 283 5.73 0.69 12.32
C ASP A 283 6.89 1.49 12.93
N ASP A 284 7.68 0.87 13.82
CA ASP A 284 8.89 1.49 14.41
C ASP A 284 9.92 1.92 13.34
N ALA A 285 10.07 1.11 12.28
CA ALA A 285 11.02 1.40 11.21
C ALA A 285 10.53 2.50 10.27
N ILE A 286 9.22 2.59 10.07
CA ILE A 286 8.59 3.67 9.29
C ILE A 286 8.63 4.97 10.07
N GLU A 287 8.31 4.94 11.37
CA GLU A 287 8.43 6.11 12.24
C GLU A 287 9.87 6.62 12.23
N ALA A 288 10.85 5.74 12.43
CA ALA A 288 12.26 6.10 12.32
C ALA A 288 12.63 6.66 10.94
N ALA A 289 12.07 6.13 9.85
CA ALA A 289 12.29 6.65 8.50
C ALA A 289 11.71 8.06 8.33
N CYS A 290 10.51 8.31 8.88
CA CYS A 290 9.85 9.61 8.87
C CYS A 290 10.68 10.65 9.62
N LEU A 291 11.11 10.33 10.84
CA LEU A 291 11.94 11.22 11.65
C LEU A 291 13.30 11.48 10.98
N ALA A 292 13.93 10.45 10.41
CA ALA A 292 15.18 10.60 9.66
C ALA A 292 15.01 11.49 8.41
N ARG A 293 13.87 11.42 7.71
CA ARG A 293 13.61 12.33 6.58
C ARG A 293 13.37 13.77 7.01
N CYS A 294 12.70 13.98 8.13
CA CYS A 294 12.54 15.32 8.69
C CYS A 294 13.90 15.94 9.02
N GLU A 295 14.78 15.15 9.66
CA GLU A 295 16.16 15.57 9.97
C GLU A 295 16.96 15.91 8.70
N MET A 296 16.86 15.09 7.65
CA MET A 296 17.50 15.37 6.36
C MET A 296 16.94 16.62 5.65
N ALA A 297 15.66 16.95 5.84
CA ALA A 297 15.01 18.08 5.19
C ALA A 297 15.25 19.40 5.95
N ALA A 298 15.39 19.34 7.27
CA ALA A 298 15.63 20.51 8.11
C ALA A 298 17.02 21.13 7.89
N ASP A 299 17.97 20.37 7.32
CA ASP A 299 19.36 20.80 7.02
C ASP A 299 20.08 21.48 8.22
N ASP A 300 19.58 21.23 9.43
CA ASP A 300 20.02 21.87 10.65
C ASP A 300 21.12 21.04 11.32
N SER A 301 22.30 21.63 11.41
CA SER A 301 23.46 21.05 12.10
C SER A 301 23.22 20.77 13.59
N GLU A 302 22.23 21.42 14.23
CA GLU A 302 21.94 21.26 15.66
C GLU A 302 21.06 20.05 15.99
N LEU A 303 20.26 19.54 15.04
CA LEU A 303 19.43 18.35 15.26
C LEU A 303 20.24 17.05 15.31
N GLY A 304 21.50 17.09 14.87
CA GLY A 304 22.44 15.96 14.88
C GLY A 304 22.01 14.84 13.93
N SER A 305 22.89 13.88 13.63
CA SER A 305 22.58 12.76 12.72
C SER A 305 21.81 11.62 13.41
N LYS A 306 21.04 11.91 14.46
CA LYS A 306 20.55 10.93 15.43
C LYS A 306 19.57 9.96 14.78
N TRP A 307 18.52 10.46 14.13
CA TRP A 307 17.48 9.63 13.54
C TRP A 307 17.97 8.94 12.28
N ILE A 308 18.84 9.58 11.50
CA ILE A 308 19.48 8.94 10.34
C ILE A 308 20.32 7.74 10.81
N THR A 309 21.10 7.91 11.88
CA THR A 309 21.94 6.83 12.43
C THR A 309 21.07 5.73 13.03
N TYR A 310 20.05 6.07 13.82
CA TYR A 310 19.12 5.09 14.40
C TYR A 310 18.40 4.29 13.31
N PHE A 311 17.85 4.98 12.29
CA PHE A 311 17.17 4.34 11.18
C PHE A 311 18.09 3.35 10.44
N THR A 312 19.31 3.78 10.11
CA THR A 312 20.23 2.95 9.30
C THR A 312 20.90 1.82 10.08
N SER A 313 21.24 2.04 11.35
CA SER A 313 22.01 1.07 12.14
C SER A 313 21.15 0.13 12.99
N GLU A 314 19.96 0.55 13.42
CA GLU A 314 19.11 -0.22 14.33
C GLU A 314 17.78 -0.62 13.68
N ALA A 315 16.96 0.36 13.30
CA ALA A 315 15.59 0.10 12.88
C ALA A 315 15.53 -0.72 11.57
N LEU A 316 16.33 -0.36 10.57
CA LEU A 316 16.32 -1.02 9.26
C LEU A 316 16.84 -2.48 9.32
N PRO A 317 17.95 -2.80 10.02
CA PRO A 317 18.36 -4.19 10.20
C PRO A 317 17.36 -5.04 11.00
N VAL A 318 16.69 -4.45 12.00
CA VAL A 318 15.64 -5.15 12.76
C VAL A 318 14.44 -5.46 11.87
N ALA A 319 13.95 -4.48 11.12
CA ALA A 319 12.88 -4.67 10.14
C ALA A 319 13.22 -5.79 9.14
N TRP A 320 14.45 -5.82 8.63
CA TRP A 320 14.88 -6.87 7.70
C TRP A 320 14.90 -8.27 8.34
N LYS A 321 15.34 -8.39 9.59
CA LYS A 321 15.29 -9.66 10.33
C LYS A 321 13.85 -10.12 10.54
N LEU A 322 12.94 -9.19 10.88
CA LEU A 322 11.51 -9.48 11.05
C LEU A 322 10.88 -9.97 9.74
N ASP A 323 11.12 -9.27 8.63
CA ASP A 323 10.68 -9.68 7.29
C ASP A 323 11.21 -11.08 6.91
N GLY A 324 12.49 -11.35 7.20
CA GLY A 324 13.10 -12.66 7.00
C GLY A 324 12.45 -13.79 7.81
N ASN A 325 11.88 -13.46 8.98
CA ASN A 325 11.22 -14.41 9.89
C ASN A 325 9.73 -14.60 9.60
N ALA A 326 9.07 -13.64 8.93
CA ALA A 326 7.64 -13.70 8.64
C ALA A 326 7.28 -14.76 7.58
N ALA A 327 8.22 -15.16 6.73
CA ALA A 327 8.01 -16.25 5.79
C ALA A 327 7.90 -17.59 6.56
N PRO A 328 6.93 -18.46 6.22
CA PRO A 328 6.93 -19.82 6.73
C PRO A 328 8.27 -20.43 6.35
N ARG A 329 9.14 -20.64 7.34
CA ARG A 329 10.30 -21.48 7.17
C ARG A 329 9.70 -22.81 6.76
N MET A 330 10.01 -23.28 5.55
CA MET A 330 9.76 -24.69 5.23
C MET A 330 10.32 -25.44 6.43
N MET A 331 9.46 -26.08 7.22
CA MET A 331 9.93 -26.99 8.24
C MET A 331 10.81 -27.94 7.46
N GLY A 332 12.14 -27.82 7.65
CA GLY A 332 13.10 -28.62 6.90
C GLY A 332 12.60 -30.05 6.94
N LYS A 333 12.65 -30.76 5.80
CA LYS A 333 12.06 -32.09 5.62
C LYS A 333 12.08 -32.84 6.95
N MET A 334 10.93 -33.00 7.60
CA MET A 334 10.82 -33.76 8.85
C MET A 334 11.23 -35.23 8.67
N THR A 335 11.49 -35.63 7.42
CA THR A 335 11.95 -36.94 6.98
C THR A 335 13.44 -37.03 6.68
N ASP A 336 14.23 -35.96 6.84
CA ASP A 336 15.69 -36.09 6.82
C ASP A 336 16.15 -36.73 8.14
N GLY A 337 15.98 -38.06 8.20
CA GLY A 337 16.66 -38.89 9.19
C GLY A 337 18.15 -38.56 9.18
N ARG A 338 18.78 -38.60 10.36
CA ARG A 338 20.21 -38.33 10.61
C ARG A 338 21.03 -38.54 9.33
N GLN A 339 21.45 -37.45 8.69
CA GLN A 339 22.48 -37.54 7.66
C GLN A 339 23.73 -38.05 8.38
N PHE A 340 23.97 -39.36 8.30
CA PHE A 340 25.24 -39.95 8.67
C PHE A 340 26.27 -39.32 7.73
N GLN A 341 26.94 -38.28 8.19
CA GLN A 341 28.14 -37.79 7.53
C GLN A 341 29.13 -38.96 7.58
N HIS A 342 29.29 -39.65 6.45
CA HIS A 342 30.40 -40.56 6.25
C HIS A 342 31.68 -39.72 6.25
N ALA A 343 32.23 -39.48 7.44
CA ALA A 343 33.60 -38.99 7.58
C ALA A 343 34.50 -40.04 6.93
N ARG A 344 35.01 -39.75 5.72
CA ARG A 344 36.12 -40.51 5.15
C ARG A 344 37.35 -40.22 6.01
N VAL A 345 37.55 -41.04 7.04
CA VAL A 345 38.84 -41.14 7.72
C VAL A 345 39.81 -41.70 6.68
N ARG A 346 40.61 -40.83 6.05
CA ARG A 346 41.79 -41.27 5.31
C ARG A 346 42.80 -41.69 6.37
N GLU A 347 42.81 -42.97 6.72
CA GLU A 347 43.94 -43.53 7.45
C GLU A 347 45.19 -43.31 6.60
N ASN A 348 46.16 -42.59 7.15
CA ASN A 348 47.49 -42.44 6.58
C ASN A 348 48.14 -43.82 6.57
N VAL A 349 48.04 -44.53 5.45
CA VAL A 349 48.88 -45.70 5.17
C VAL A 349 50.29 -45.17 4.91
N ALA A 350 51.08 -45.04 5.98
CA ALA A 350 52.52 -44.87 5.86
C ALA A 350 53.10 -46.19 5.35
N HIS A 351 53.64 -46.18 4.13
CA HIS A 351 54.51 -47.25 3.65
C HIS A 351 55.87 -47.09 4.35
N ASP A 352 56.10 -47.90 5.39
CA ASP A 352 57.45 -48.15 5.90
C ASP A 352 58.19 -49.00 4.85
N ASN A 353 59.00 -48.32 4.04
CA ASN A 353 60.05 -48.95 3.25
C ASN A 353 61.37 -48.75 4.00
N ALA A 354 61.84 -49.79 4.69
CA ALA A 354 63.23 -49.91 5.10
C ALA A 354 63.72 -51.35 4.89
N ILE A 355 64.87 -51.43 4.21
CA ILE A 355 65.69 -52.60 3.90
C ILE A 355 66.35 -53.14 5.16
#